data_AF-A0A814QLT3-F1
#
_entry.id   AF-A0A814QLT3-F1
#
_cell.length_a   1.000
_cell.length_b   1.000
_cell.length_c   1.000
_cell.angle_alpha   90.00
_cell.angle_beta   90.00
_cell.angle_gamma   90.00
#
_symmetry.space_group_name_H-M   'P 1'
#
loop_
_entity.id
_entity.type
_entity.pdbx_description
1 polymer ?
#
loop_
_entity_poly.entity_id
_entity_poly.type
_entity_poly.pdbx_seq_one_letter_code
_entity_poly.pdbx_strand_id
1 'polypeptide(L)'
;MTDLDDEQRALIPHSLRELTLHCIYKGIQLGSTATFLTALPYQLYKSRKNPSLGSVLSRAGTASIYGAAVGVALSVGLMHVKLSKEQYNEYKIWDRAYRLRHSQNQNRVDKFTFSTSMVGGLAGLIIGLPTKMSPFSAAKGALMGIPFGLLAHILIKPLQAPPPVDVTEK
;
A
#
# COMPACT_ATOMS: atom_id res chain seq x y z
N MET A 1 -11.77 -21.07 27.17
CA MET A 1 -11.54 -19.95 26.22
C MET A 1 -10.06 -19.74 25.91
N THR A 2 -9.14 -20.45 26.59
CA THR A 2 -7.69 -20.44 26.38
C THR A 2 -7.25 -21.27 25.17
N ASP A 3 -7.84 -22.45 24.96
CA ASP A 3 -7.34 -23.39 23.95
C ASP A 3 -7.54 -22.88 22.50
N LEU A 4 -8.68 -22.23 22.22
CA LEU A 4 -8.94 -21.59 20.92
C LEU A 4 -8.04 -20.36 20.68
N ASP A 5 -7.65 -19.63 21.73
CA ASP A 5 -6.76 -18.47 21.61
C ASP A 5 -5.32 -18.93 21.36
N ASP A 6 -4.90 -20.02 21.98
CA ASP A 6 -3.57 -20.62 21.79
C ASP A 6 -3.44 -21.27 20.39
N GLU A 7 -4.49 -21.93 19.88
CA GLU A 7 -4.53 -22.42 18.50
C GLU A 7 -4.46 -21.26 17.49
N GLN A 8 -5.16 -20.15 17.72
CA GLN A 8 -5.11 -18.98 16.84
C GLN A 8 -3.77 -18.24 16.91
N ARG A 9 -3.09 -18.25 18.06
CA ARG A 9 -1.71 -17.73 18.21
C ARG A 9 -0.71 -18.56 17.41
N ALA A 10 -0.88 -19.88 17.35
CA ALA A 10 -0.04 -20.75 16.52
C ALA A 10 -0.15 -20.42 15.02
N LEU A 11 -1.31 -19.90 14.56
CA LEU A 11 -1.52 -19.49 13.17
C LEU A 11 -0.77 -18.20 12.78
N ILE A 12 -0.29 -17.42 13.74
CA ILE A 12 0.46 -16.15 13.52
C ILE A 12 1.81 -16.22 14.25
N PRO A 13 2.75 -17.07 13.78
CA PRO A 13 4.03 -17.29 14.48
C PRO A 13 4.92 -16.04 14.53
N HIS A 14 4.68 -15.06 13.64
CA HIS A 14 5.50 -13.84 13.54
C HIS A 14 4.64 -12.57 13.46
N SER A 15 3.82 -12.33 14.49
CA SER A 15 2.89 -11.18 14.57
C SER A 15 3.58 -9.81 14.42
N LEU A 16 4.76 -9.62 15.02
CA LEU A 16 5.53 -8.38 14.90
C LEU A 16 6.00 -8.13 13.46
N ARG A 17 6.47 -9.18 12.77
CA ARG A 17 6.91 -9.09 11.37
C ARG A 17 5.74 -8.72 10.48
N GLU A 18 4.58 -9.34 10.69
CA GLU A 18 3.38 -9.05 9.92
C GLU A 18 2.89 -7.61 10.12
N LEU A 19 2.86 -7.15 11.37
CA LEU A 19 2.53 -5.76 11.68
C LEU A 19 3.53 -4.78 11.03
N THR A 20 4.82 -5.10 11.08
CA THR A 20 5.88 -4.29 10.44
C THR A 20 5.70 -4.22 8.93
N LEU A 21 5.44 -5.36 8.27
CA LEU A 21 5.17 -5.41 6.84
C LEU A 21 3.93 -4.59 6.47
N HIS A 22 2.86 -4.69 7.26
CA HIS A 22 1.67 -3.87 7.05
C HIS A 22 1.98 -2.37 7.13
N CYS A 23 2.74 -1.94 8.15
CA CYS A 23 3.18 -0.55 8.27
C CYS A 23 4.06 -0.11 7.11
N ILE A 24 4.97 -0.97 6.61
CA ILE A 24 5.75 -0.69 5.40
C ILE A 24 4.81 -0.46 4.22
N TYR A 25 3.85 -1.35 3.95
CA TYR A 25 2.92 -1.21 2.84
C TYR A 25 2.07 0.07 2.95
N LYS A 26 1.55 0.40 4.14
CA LYS A 26 0.79 1.64 4.36
C LYS A 26 1.66 2.87 4.22
N GLY A 27 2.91 2.83 4.68
CA GLY A 27 3.90 3.88 4.49
C GLY A 27 4.18 4.14 3.01
N ILE A 28 4.39 3.07 2.22
CA ILE A 28 4.54 3.17 0.76
C ILE A 28 3.28 3.76 0.14
N GLN A 29 2.08 3.26 0.49
CA GLN A 29 0.81 3.72 -0.08
C GLN A 29 0.61 5.22 0.15
N LEU A 30 0.75 5.68 1.41
CA LEU A 30 0.54 7.06 1.79
C LEU A 30 1.62 7.98 1.22
N GLY A 31 2.89 7.60 1.36
CA GLY A 31 4.03 8.39 0.93
C GLY A 31 4.12 8.58 -0.58
N SER A 32 3.96 7.50 -1.35
CA SER A 32 3.94 7.56 -2.82
C SER A 32 2.75 8.34 -3.35
N THR A 33 1.58 8.21 -2.72
CA THR A 33 0.36 8.92 -3.14
C THR A 33 0.44 10.41 -2.87
N ALA A 34 0.83 10.81 -1.65
CA ALA A 34 0.94 12.23 -1.30
C ALA A 34 1.95 12.96 -2.19
N THR A 35 3.10 12.34 -2.45
CA THR A 35 4.12 12.92 -3.34
C THR A 35 3.71 12.89 -4.80
N PHE A 36 3.02 11.84 -5.28
CA PHE A 36 2.51 11.82 -6.65
C PHE A 36 1.48 12.93 -6.89
N LEU A 37 0.50 13.05 -6.00
CA LEU A 37 -0.59 14.04 -6.11
C LEU A 37 -0.09 15.48 -6.04
N THR A 38 1.04 15.74 -5.38
CA THR A 38 1.67 17.07 -5.30
C THR A 38 2.68 17.30 -6.41
N ALA A 39 3.53 16.31 -6.73
CA ALA A 39 4.57 16.44 -7.73
C ALA A 39 4.02 16.49 -9.16
N LEU A 40 2.99 15.71 -9.49
CA LEU A 40 2.42 15.69 -10.84
C LEU A 40 1.90 17.08 -11.29
N PRO A 41 0.98 17.75 -10.57
CA PRO A 41 0.50 19.07 -10.98
C PRO A 41 1.63 20.11 -10.97
N TYR A 42 2.55 20.03 -10.01
CA TYR A 42 3.72 20.92 -9.96
C TYR A 42 4.62 20.77 -11.19
N GLN A 43 4.93 19.54 -11.61
CA GLN A 43 5.75 19.27 -12.79
C GLN A 43 5.02 19.66 -14.08
N LEU A 44 3.71 19.41 -14.17
CA LEU A 44 2.88 19.86 -15.30
C LEU A 44 2.89 21.40 -15.42
N TYR A 45 2.72 22.11 -14.30
CA TYR A 45 2.81 23.56 -14.26
C TYR A 45 4.18 24.08 -14.71
N LYS A 46 5.26 23.49 -14.20
CA LYS A 46 6.65 23.87 -14.54
C LYS A 46 6.98 23.60 -16.01
N SER A 47 6.46 22.51 -16.57
CA SER A 47 6.71 22.11 -17.96
C SER A 47 5.73 22.72 -18.98
N ARG A 48 4.85 23.66 -18.58
CA ARG A 48 3.84 24.26 -19.46
C ARG A 48 4.37 24.85 -20.77
N LYS A 49 5.62 25.32 -20.78
CA LYS A 49 6.24 25.92 -21.98
C LYS A 49 6.82 24.89 -22.95
N ASN A 50 7.20 23.71 -22.47
CA ASN A 50 7.78 22.61 -23.25
C ASN A 50 7.37 21.27 -22.61
N PRO A 51 6.16 20.78 -22.90
CA PRO A 51 5.62 19.59 -22.26
C PRO A 51 6.25 18.33 -22.86
N SER A 52 7.21 17.74 -22.13
CA SER A 52 7.60 16.35 -22.35
C SER A 52 6.93 15.48 -21.30
N LEU A 53 5.89 14.73 -21.70
CA LEU A 53 5.13 13.88 -20.80
C LEU A 53 6.03 12.85 -20.10
N GLY A 54 6.98 12.25 -20.83
CA GLY A 54 7.96 11.32 -20.25
C GLY A 54 8.85 11.96 -19.17
N SER A 55 9.30 13.19 -19.39
CA SER A 55 10.10 13.92 -18.38
C SER A 55 9.28 14.25 -17.13
N VAL A 56 8.03 14.69 -17.31
CA VAL A 56 7.09 14.98 -16.21
C VAL A 56 6.82 13.73 -15.39
N LEU A 57 6.44 12.63 -16.04
CA LEU A 57 6.15 11.35 -15.39
C LEU A 57 7.39 10.77 -14.70
N SER A 58 8.57 10.88 -15.32
CA SER A 58 9.82 10.39 -14.73
C SER A 58 10.18 11.14 -13.45
N ARG A 59 9.97 12.46 -13.42
CA ARG A 59 10.20 13.30 -12.23
C ARG A 59 9.16 13.05 -11.14
N ALA A 60 7.88 12.93 -11.52
CA ALA A 60 6.82 12.57 -10.60
C ALA A 60 7.07 11.19 -9.97
N GLY A 61 7.46 10.19 -10.77
CA GLY A 61 7.83 8.87 -10.28
C GLY A 61 9.05 8.88 -9.34
N THR A 62 10.07 9.70 -9.64
CA THR A 62 11.18 9.91 -8.69
C THR A 62 10.69 10.48 -7.36
N ALA A 63 9.79 11.48 -7.40
CA ALA A 63 9.21 12.03 -6.19
C ALA A 63 8.41 10.98 -5.41
N SER A 64 7.68 10.10 -6.10
CA SER A 64 6.97 8.97 -5.49
C SER A 64 7.89 7.97 -4.79
N ILE A 65 9.11 7.74 -5.32
CA ILE A 65 10.13 6.90 -4.65
C ILE A 65 10.57 7.52 -3.33
N TYR A 66 10.95 8.81 -3.35
CA TYR A 66 11.35 9.50 -2.12
C TYR A 66 10.20 9.59 -1.12
N GLY A 67 8.98 9.86 -1.61
CA GLY A 67 7.76 9.85 -0.81
C GLY A 67 7.50 8.51 -0.15
N ALA A 68 7.63 7.41 -0.88
CA ALA A 68 7.49 6.07 -0.33
C ALA A 68 8.53 5.78 0.77
N ALA A 69 9.80 6.16 0.55
CA ALA A 69 10.86 5.98 1.55
C ALA A 69 10.58 6.75 2.84
N VAL A 70 10.19 8.03 2.73
CA VAL A 70 9.79 8.85 3.88
C VAL A 70 8.54 8.28 4.55
N GLY A 71 7.55 7.85 3.76
CA GLY A 71 6.32 7.25 4.27
C GLY A 71 6.56 5.96 5.06
N VAL A 72 7.48 5.10 4.60
CA VAL A 72 7.91 3.91 5.33
C VAL A 72 8.58 4.28 6.65
N ALA A 73 9.55 5.21 6.62
CA ALA A 73 10.25 5.65 7.81
C ALA A 73 9.28 6.22 8.86
N LEU A 74 8.33 7.05 8.44
CA LEU A 74 7.29 7.59 9.32
C LEU A 74 6.35 6.51 9.83
N SER A 75 5.85 5.62 8.98
CA SER A 75 4.88 4.58 9.38
C SER A 75 5.49 3.57 10.36
N VAL A 76 6.69 3.06 10.05
CA VAL A 76 7.43 2.13 10.91
C VAL A 76 7.90 2.83 12.19
N GLY A 77 8.32 4.11 12.11
CA GLY A 77 8.68 4.90 13.28
C GLY A 77 7.50 5.09 14.23
N LEU A 78 6.32 5.47 13.71
CA LEU A 78 5.09 5.60 14.50
C LEU A 78 4.66 4.27 15.12
N MET A 79 4.82 3.16 14.40
CA MET A 79 4.60 1.82 14.94
C MET A 79 5.50 1.56 16.15
N HIS A 80 6.82 1.77 16.03
CA HIS A 80 7.76 1.54 17.14
C HIS A 80 7.49 2.46 18.33
N VAL A 81 7.15 3.73 18.11
CA VAL A 81 6.76 4.66 19.19
C VAL A 81 5.52 4.12 19.92
N LYS A 82 4.53 3.61 19.18
CA LYS A 82 3.32 3.05 19.77
C LYS A 82 3.59 1.77 20.55
N LEU A 83 4.42 0.87 20.02
CA LEU A 83 4.80 -0.38 20.69
C LEU A 83 5.65 -0.12 21.94
N SER A 84 6.55 0.86 21.89
CA SER A 84 7.35 1.29 23.04
C SER A 84 6.47 1.78 24.20
N LYS A 85 5.44 2.59 23.91
CA LYS A 85 4.45 3.01 24.92
C LYS A 85 3.64 1.85 25.51
N GLU A 86 3.50 0.76 24.76
CA GLU A 86 2.81 -0.46 25.19
C GLU A 86 3.77 -1.52 25.76
N GLN A 87 5.04 -1.16 25.99
CA GLN A 87 6.10 -2.04 26.47
C GLN A 87 6.26 -3.32 25.64
N TYR A 88 6.02 -3.24 24.33
CA TYR A 88 6.09 -4.39 23.43
C TYR A 88 5.23 -5.59 23.88
N ASN A 89 4.05 -5.32 24.44
CA ASN A 89 3.11 -6.36 24.85
C ASN A 89 2.75 -7.29 23.67
N GLU A 90 3.17 -8.55 23.77
CA GLU A 90 3.03 -9.56 22.70
C GLU A 90 1.57 -9.82 22.33
N TYR A 91 0.68 -9.87 23.33
CA TYR A 91 -0.76 -10.07 23.10
C TYR A 91 -1.35 -8.92 22.27
N LYS A 92 -1.00 -7.67 22.57
CA LYS A 92 -1.47 -6.51 21.80
C LYS A 92 -0.94 -6.50 20.37
N ILE A 93 0.30 -6.95 20.17
CA ILE A 93 0.90 -7.09 18.84
C ILE A 93 0.17 -8.18 18.06
N TRP A 94 -0.08 -9.33 18.68
CA TRP A 94 -0.83 -10.43 18.10
C TRP A 94 -2.27 -10.04 17.75
N ASP A 95 -3.02 -9.43 18.67
CA ASP A 95 -4.41 -8.97 18.45
C ASP A 95 -4.48 -7.97 17.28
N ARG A 96 -3.48 -7.09 17.14
CA ARG A 96 -3.37 -6.24 15.95
C ARG A 96 -3.13 -7.05 14.68
N ALA A 97 -2.14 -7.94 14.66
CA ALA A 97 -1.86 -8.77 13.49
C ALA A 97 -3.09 -9.62 13.09
N TYR A 98 -3.79 -10.19 14.07
CA TYR A 98 -5.02 -10.95 13.86
C TYR A 98 -6.12 -10.11 13.20
N ARG A 99 -6.39 -8.90 13.70
CA ARG A 99 -7.37 -7.99 13.09
C ARG A 99 -6.98 -7.56 11.68
N LEU A 100 -5.68 -7.39 11.41
CA LEU A 100 -5.19 -7.03 10.07
C LEU A 100 -5.50 -8.13 9.06
N ARG A 101 -5.22 -9.40 9.39
CA ARG A 101 -5.53 -10.55 8.51
C ARG A 101 -7.00 -10.62 8.12
N HIS A 102 -7.88 -10.38 9.09
CA HIS A 102 -9.33 -10.54 8.92
C HIS A 102 -10.01 -9.28 8.40
N SER A 103 -9.30 -8.16 8.25
CA SER A 103 -9.87 -6.93 7.73
C SER A 103 -10.09 -7.01 6.22
N GLN A 104 -11.32 -7.34 5.82
CA GLN A 104 -11.69 -7.44 4.39
C GLN A 104 -11.44 -6.14 3.63
N ASN A 105 -11.71 -4.99 4.26
CA ASN A 105 -11.51 -3.68 3.63
C ASN A 105 -10.03 -3.41 3.36
N GLN A 106 -9.14 -3.72 4.31
CA GLN A 106 -7.70 -3.51 4.13
C GLN A 106 -7.15 -4.45 3.06
N ASN A 107 -7.51 -5.74 3.11
CA ASN A 107 -7.13 -6.72 2.10
C ASN A 107 -7.60 -6.30 0.70
N ARG A 108 -8.78 -5.70 0.59
CA ARG A 108 -9.31 -5.18 -0.68
C ARG A 108 -8.47 -4.00 -1.20
N VAL A 109 -8.17 -3.01 -0.37
CA VAL A 109 -7.28 -1.90 -0.74
C VAL A 109 -5.93 -2.42 -1.21
N ASP A 110 -5.35 -3.36 -0.47
CA ASP A 110 -4.02 -3.90 -0.76
C ASP A 110 -4.02 -4.68 -2.08
N LYS A 111 -5.09 -5.44 -2.40
CA LYS A 111 -5.26 -6.08 -3.71
C LYS A 111 -5.35 -5.09 -4.87
N PHE A 112 -6.11 -4.00 -4.72
CA PHE A 112 -6.23 -2.97 -5.75
C PHE A 112 -4.89 -2.27 -5.98
N THR A 113 -4.26 -1.80 -4.91
CA THR A 113 -2.97 -1.10 -5.00
C THR A 113 -1.87 -2.02 -5.53
N PHE A 114 -1.85 -3.29 -5.15
CA PHE A 114 -0.91 -4.27 -5.69
C PHE A 114 -1.10 -4.47 -7.20
N SER A 115 -2.35 -4.66 -7.64
CA SER A 115 -2.68 -4.84 -9.06
C SER A 115 -2.27 -3.63 -9.90
N THR A 116 -2.60 -2.41 -9.45
CA THR A 116 -2.21 -1.19 -10.18
C THR A 116 -0.72 -0.90 -10.09
N SER A 117 -0.05 -1.31 -9.01
CA SER A 117 1.42 -1.23 -8.90
C SER A 117 2.10 -2.17 -9.89
N MET A 118 1.59 -3.40 -10.07
CA MET A 118 2.13 -4.32 -11.07
C MET A 118 1.98 -3.76 -12.48
N VAL A 119 0.77 -3.31 -12.84
CA VAL A 119 0.48 -2.71 -14.15
C VAL A 119 1.33 -1.46 -14.37
N GLY A 120 1.41 -0.59 -13.37
CA GLY A 120 2.24 0.61 -13.40
C GLY A 120 3.72 0.27 -13.56
N GLY A 121 4.23 -0.75 -12.87
CA GLY A 121 5.63 -1.18 -12.98
C GLY A 121 5.98 -1.72 -14.36
N LEU A 122 5.10 -2.53 -14.96
CA LEU A 122 5.24 -3.00 -16.33
C LEU A 122 5.21 -1.82 -17.32
N ALA A 123 4.27 -0.89 -17.15
CA ALA A 123 4.21 0.32 -17.97
C ALA A 123 5.48 1.17 -17.82
N GLY A 124 6.00 1.33 -16.61
CA GLY A 124 7.24 2.05 -16.32
C GLY A 124 8.47 1.43 -16.99
N LEU A 125 8.55 0.10 -17.03
CA LEU A 125 9.59 -0.63 -17.77
C LEU A 125 9.50 -0.40 -19.27
N ILE A 126 8.29 -0.51 -19.84
CA ILE A 126 8.05 -0.39 -21.29
C ILE A 126 8.29 1.05 -21.77
N ILE A 127 7.78 2.03 -21.03
CA ILE A 127 7.88 3.47 -21.37
C ILE A 127 9.30 3.99 -21.14
N GLY A 128 10.09 3.34 -20.26
CA GLY A 128 11.50 3.67 -20.07
C GLY A 128 11.71 5.05 -19.42
N LEU A 129 10.96 5.36 -18.36
CA LEU A 129 11.11 6.61 -17.61
C LEU A 129 12.41 6.57 -16.76
N PRO A 130 13.56 7.22 -17.08
CA PRO A 130 14.05 7.88 -18.30
C PRO A 130 15.15 7.08 -19.06
N THR A 131 15.49 5.87 -18.62
CA THR A 131 16.42 4.93 -19.28
C THR A 131 15.67 3.62 -19.53
N LYS A 132 15.76 3.09 -20.76
CA LYS A 132 15.05 1.85 -21.14
C LYS A 132 15.52 0.69 -20.26
N MET A 133 14.56 -0.11 -19.78
CA MET A 133 14.78 -1.38 -19.07
C MET A 133 15.60 -1.30 -17.77
N SER A 134 15.43 -0.26 -16.96
CA SER A 134 16.02 -0.21 -15.62
C SER A 134 15.03 -0.69 -14.54
N PRO A 135 15.49 -1.39 -13.48
CA PRO A 135 14.65 -1.72 -12.32
C PRO A 135 14.10 -0.45 -11.64
N PHE A 136 14.82 0.68 -11.79
CA PHE A 136 14.36 1.97 -11.30
C PHE A 136 13.14 2.50 -12.07
N SER A 137 13.06 2.27 -13.38
CA SER A 137 11.88 2.62 -14.20
C SER A 137 10.66 1.78 -13.82
N ALA A 138 10.86 0.49 -13.50
CA ALA A 138 9.81 -0.37 -12.94
C ALA A 138 9.30 0.19 -11.60
N ALA A 139 10.21 0.52 -10.68
CA ALA A 139 9.85 1.04 -9.36
C ALA A 139 9.07 2.36 -9.45
N LYS A 140 9.48 3.29 -10.32
CA LYS A 140 8.74 4.53 -10.58
C LYS A 140 7.32 4.25 -11.05
N GLY A 141 7.18 3.42 -12.08
CA GLY A 141 5.88 3.06 -12.62
C GLY A 141 4.98 2.39 -11.59
N ALA A 142 5.54 1.48 -10.78
CA ALA A 142 4.80 0.77 -9.75
C ALA A 142 4.26 1.73 -8.69
N LEU A 143 5.09 2.64 -8.18
CA LEU A 143 4.68 3.61 -7.16
C LEU A 143 3.68 4.65 -7.70
N MET A 144 3.80 5.03 -8.96
CA MET A 144 2.81 5.89 -9.62
C MET A 144 1.46 5.16 -9.84
N GLY A 145 1.47 3.83 -9.93
CA GLY A 145 0.28 3.00 -10.04
C GLY A 145 -0.57 2.95 -8.77
N ILE A 146 0.05 3.13 -7.59
CA ILE A 146 -0.63 3.05 -6.29
C ILE A 146 -1.80 4.04 -6.15
N PRO A 147 -1.65 5.36 -6.42
CA PRO A 147 -2.75 6.32 -6.39
C PRO A 147 -3.99 5.86 -7.17
N PHE A 148 -3.79 5.26 -8.35
CA PHE A 148 -4.89 4.75 -9.18
C PHE A 148 -5.60 3.55 -8.54
N GLY A 149 -4.86 2.69 -7.82
CA GLY A 149 -5.45 1.59 -7.06
C GLY A 149 -6.29 2.07 -5.88
N LEU A 150 -5.84 3.12 -5.19
CA LEU A 150 -6.63 3.76 -4.13
C LEU A 150 -7.90 4.40 -4.70
N LEU A 151 -7.80 5.12 -5.82
CA LEU A 151 -8.96 5.68 -6.50
C LEU A 151 -9.92 4.59 -6.98
N ALA A 152 -9.42 3.51 -7.59
CA ALA A 152 -10.24 2.39 -8.04
C ALA A 152 -10.97 1.71 -6.86
N HIS A 153 -10.29 1.54 -5.72
CA HIS A 153 -10.91 0.99 -4.51
C HIS A 153 -12.09 1.85 -4.00
N ILE A 154 -11.95 3.18 -4.06
CA ILE A 154 -12.99 4.14 -3.65
C ILE A 154 -14.17 4.12 -4.63
N LEU A 155 -13.88 4.08 -5.94
CA LEU A 155 -14.90 4.16 -6.99
C LEU A 155 -15.69 2.87 -7.15
N ILE A 156 -15.05 1.71 -6.97
CA ILE A 156 -15.70 0.42 -7.10
C ILE A 156 -16.36 0.11 -5.75
N LYS A 157 -17.67 -0.13 -5.73
CA LYS A 157 -18.35 -0.61 -4.51
C LYS A 157 -17.96 -2.07 -4.23
N PRO A 158 -17.85 -2.50 -2.97
CA PRO A 158 -17.74 -3.92 -2.68
C PRO A 158 -18.98 -4.62 -3.25
N LEU A 159 -18.78 -5.73 -3.97
CA LEU A 159 -19.89 -6.64 -4.27
C LEU A 159 -20.49 -7.01 -2.92
N GLN A 160 -21.76 -6.65 -2.70
CA GLN A 160 -22.48 -7.11 -1.52
C GLN A 160 -22.38 -8.63 -1.51
N ALA A 161 -21.94 -9.21 -0.39
CA ALA A 161 -22.03 -10.65 -0.23
C ALA A 161 -23.49 -11.05 -0.50
N PRO A 162 -23.74 -12.16 -1.23
CA PRO A 162 -25.09 -12.65 -1.37
C PRO A 162 -25.71 -12.78 0.03
N PRO A 163 -27.00 -12.44 0.20
CA PRO A 163 -27.66 -12.60 1.48
C PRO A 163 -27.45 -14.03 1.99
N PRO A 164 -27.29 -14.23 3.31
CA PRO A 164 -27.19 -15.57 3.86
C PRO A 164 -28.38 -16.38 3.35
N VAL A 165 -28.11 -17.52 2.73
CA VAL A 165 -29.16 -18.46 2.35
C VAL A 165 -29.79 -18.90 3.67
N ASP A 166 -31.06 -18.56 3.88
CA ASP A 166 -31.81 -19.04 5.04
C ASP A 166 -31.83 -20.57 4.97
N VAL A 167 -31.00 -21.22 5.79
CA VAL A 167 -30.96 -22.68 5.93
C VAL A 167 -32.04 -23.12 6.92
N THR A 168 -33.22 -22.51 6.85
CA THR A 168 -34.40 -22.85 7.66
C THR A 168 -35.52 -23.31 6.73
N GLU A 169 -35.33 -24.44 6.08
CA GLU A 169 -36.44 -25.26 5.58
C GLU A 169 -35.92 -26.67 5.25
N LYS A 170 -35.80 -27.52 6.27
CA LYS A 170 -36.09 -28.97 6.22
C LYS A 170 -36.45 -29.48 7.62
#